data_AF-A0AAE0F416-F1
#
_entry.id   AF-A0AAE0F416-F1
#
_cell.length_a   1.000
_cell.length_b   1.000
_cell.length_c   1.000
_cell.angle_alpha   90.00
_cell.angle_beta   90.00
_cell.angle_gamma   90.00
#
_symmetry.space_group_name_H-M   'P 1'
#
loop_
_entity.id
_entity.type
_entity.pdbx_description
1 polymer ?
#
loop_
_entity_poly.entity_id
_entity_poly.type
_entity_poly.pdbx_seq_one_letter_code
_entity_poly.pdbx_strand_id
1 'polypeptide(L)'
;MFPKFQRFLLTRTVLLLITLLRVSALNPEHAIKSQQTSFDIIDANGDECIAREEYDSFLGGCWETSWQRLNESACEGGSVQTPCQITFPLTEKRHYNPEPVVKEAQTPADRKDVPSSPDRKLTREAPAAAPPISESIQHGTAQLGEALATDSIETVVLYSNVSIESGSPLPVLERPLAILGQCDDGNLCELNGNYGERHLSVGPGGELLLRDVALRRGNATQGGALYLFEGGLATLEDCVLEDNSALEGGAVYLSGSGTAITLSACFLLDNAALSSSGGGGAVYSGFDSATILSAGTQVYGNRAVYGGGLYVHGEGSYLQASSSKIHDNYAYQDGGGVCGEDARMELLEGCTFTRNTAVLSGGAVFLHSSKGVYQNSTFVQNTAHSGGAICGKSMHINVTNCEISENRGRENGGGIFLSENSSFVMARSIVSLNTAEDGAGIYLDRSWADFQLYSVLDSNAAADKVLEIKSGDTETRMAGLATGCIA
;
A
#
# COMPACT_ATOMS: atom_id res chain seq x y z
N MET A 1 -11.96 17.24 37.27
CA MET A 1 -11.33 15.94 36.97
C MET A 1 -12.44 15.01 36.46
N PHE A 2 -12.24 14.39 35.29
CA PHE A 2 -13.13 13.42 34.60
C PHE A 2 -14.53 13.87 34.14
N PRO A 3 -14.63 14.31 32.86
CA PRO A 3 -15.72 13.81 31.99
C PRO A 3 -15.27 13.37 30.58
N LYS A 4 -13.96 13.35 30.26
CA LYS A 4 -13.47 12.96 28.93
C LYS A 4 -13.39 11.44 28.68
N PHE A 5 -13.56 10.61 29.70
CA PHE A 5 -13.38 9.15 29.59
C PHE A 5 -14.68 8.38 29.24
N GLN A 6 -15.86 8.97 29.43
CA GLN A 6 -17.13 8.29 29.11
C GLN A 6 -17.50 8.32 27.63
N ARG A 7 -17.07 9.34 26.87
CA ARG A 7 -17.29 9.39 25.41
C ARG A 7 -16.43 8.39 24.64
N PHE A 8 -15.29 7.98 25.17
CA PHE A 8 -14.37 7.05 24.49
C PHE A 8 -14.80 5.59 24.63
N LEU A 9 -15.48 5.23 25.73
CA LEU A 9 -16.03 3.88 25.91
C LEU A 9 -17.29 3.66 25.05
N LEU A 10 -18.19 4.64 24.96
CA LEU A 10 -19.47 4.49 24.26
C LEU A 10 -19.27 4.20 22.76
N THR A 11 -18.32 4.89 22.11
CA THR A 11 -18.02 4.68 20.68
C THR A 11 -17.39 3.32 20.40
N ARG A 12 -16.58 2.78 21.32
CA ARG A 12 -16.00 1.43 21.18
C ARG A 12 -17.03 0.33 21.40
N THR A 13 -17.98 0.51 22.31
CA THR A 13 -19.03 -0.48 22.57
C THR A 13 -20.02 -0.58 21.40
N VAL A 14 -20.33 0.54 20.74
CA VAL A 14 -21.19 0.56 19.55
C VAL A 14 -20.48 -0.08 18.34
N LEU A 15 -19.18 0.18 18.14
CA LEU A 15 -18.41 -0.47 17.08
C LEU A 15 -18.36 -1.99 17.27
N LEU A 16 -18.08 -2.46 18.50
CA LEU A 16 -17.99 -3.89 18.82
C LEU A 16 -19.34 -4.60 18.62
N LEU A 17 -20.48 -3.95 18.93
CA LEU A 17 -21.82 -4.50 18.69
C LEU A 17 -22.12 -4.63 17.18
N ILE A 18 -21.72 -3.65 16.38
CA ILE A 18 -21.89 -3.69 14.91
C ILE A 18 -21.00 -4.78 14.30
N THR A 19 -19.79 -5.00 14.84
CA THR A 19 -18.91 -6.10 14.41
C THR A 19 -19.46 -7.47 14.82
N LEU A 20 -19.96 -7.62 16.05
CA LEU A 20 -20.52 -8.89 16.56
C LEU A 20 -21.81 -9.30 15.84
N LEU A 21 -22.69 -8.34 15.49
CA LEU A 21 -23.91 -8.60 14.71
C LEU A 21 -23.61 -9.00 13.25
N ARG A 22 -22.46 -8.58 12.70
CA ARG A 22 -22.01 -8.98 11.35
C ARG A 22 -21.37 -10.37 11.31
N VAL A 23 -20.71 -10.81 12.38
CA VAL A 23 -20.11 -12.16 12.47
C VAL A 23 -21.19 -13.24 12.52
N SER A 24 -22.36 -12.98 13.13
CA SER A 24 -23.48 -13.94 13.16
C SER A 24 -24.22 -14.09 11.82
N ALA A 25 -24.06 -13.16 10.88
CA ALA A 25 -24.71 -13.18 9.56
C ALA A 25 -23.90 -13.91 8.47
N LEU A 26 -22.66 -14.33 8.76
CA LEU A 26 -21.73 -14.92 7.78
C LEU A 26 -21.43 -16.42 8.01
N ASN A 27 -22.08 -17.09 8.97
CA ASN A 27 -21.84 -18.51 9.25
C ASN A 27 -23.15 -19.26 9.60
N PRO A 28 -23.73 -20.11 8.71
CA PRO A 28 -25.01 -20.77 8.98
C PRO A 28 -24.93 -22.03 9.86
N GLU A 29 -23.76 -22.42 10.40
CA GLU A 29 -23.62 -23.67 11.18
C GLU A 29 -23.57 -23.51 12.71
N HIS A 30 -23.72 -22.30 13.26
CA HIS A 30 -23.84 -22.10 14.72
C HIS A 30 -25.08 -21.27 15.07
N ALA A 31 -26.27 -21.86 14.87
CA ALA A 31 -27.52 -21.33 15.41
C ALA A 31 -27.54 -21.50 16.94
N ILE A 32 -27.05 -20.49 17.68
CA ILE A 32 -27.36 -20.35 19.09
C ILE A 32 -28.84 -19.94 19.19
N LYS A 33 -29.69 -20.88 19.61
CA LYS A 33 -31.03 -20.57 20.12
C LYS A 33 -30.87 -19.75 21.40
N SER A 34 -30.97 -18.43 21.34
CA SER A 34 -31.15 -17.60 22.54
C SER A 34 -32.57 -17.05 22.58
N GLN A 35 -33.31 -17.51 23.59
CA GLN A 35 -34.60 -17.00 24.02
C GLN A 35 -34.51 -15.51 24.39
N GLN A 36 -35.63 -14.81 24.19
CA GLN A 36 -35.97 -13.47 24.67
C GLN A 36 -34.99 -12.81 25.65
N THR A 37 -34.35 -11.73 25.18
CA THR A 37 -33.97 -10.61 26.03
C THR A 37 -34.56 -9.35 25.40
N SER A 38 -35.75 -8.95 25.85
CA SER A 38 -36.26 -7.60 25.62
C SER A 38 -35.38 -6.62 26.41
N PHE A 39 -34.87 -5.60 25.74
CA PHE A 39 -34.27 -4.44 26.40
C PHE A 39 -35.31 -3.32 26.36
N ASP A 40 -35.86 -2.97 27.52
CA ASP A 40 -36.75 -1.82 27.64
C ASP A 40 -35.93 -0.53 27.60
N ILE A 41 -36.22 0.32 26.61
CA ILE A 41 -35.70 1.68 26.54
C ILE A 41 -36.75 2.59 27.19
N ILE A 42 -36.41 3.11 28.37
CA ILE A 42 -37.21 4.08 29.11
C ILE A 42 -36.57 5.46 28.92
N ASP A 43 -37.37 6.46 28.57
CA ASP A 43 -36.87 7.83 28.43
C ASP A 43 -36.63 8.52 29.79
N ALA A 44 -36.11 9.75 29.79
CA ALA A 44 -35.78 10.49 31.01
C ALA A 44 -37.00 10.86 31.88
N ASN A 45 -38.22 10.59 31.42
CA ASN A 45 -39.47 10.84 32.14
C ASN A 45 -40.19 9.57 32.60
N GLY A 46 -39.71 8.37 32.21
CA GLY A 46 -40.21 7.10 32.74
C GLY A 46 -41.18 6.33 31.84
N ASP A 47 -41.35 6.71 30.56
CA ASP A 47 -42.30 6.05 29.66
C ASP A 47 -41.62 5.01 28.73
N GLU A 48 -42.26 3.83 28.57
CA GLU A 48 -41.80 2.72 27.73
C GLU A 48 -42.11 2.96 26.23
N CYS A 49 -41.10 2.83 25.37
CA CYS A 49 -41.27 2.85 23.91
C CYS A 49 -41.29 1.42 23.34
N ILE A 50 -42.46 0.93 22.91
CA ILE A 50 -42.62 -0.38 22.27
C ILE A 50 -42.42 -0.25 20.75
N ALA A 51 -41.39 -0.89 20.19
CA ALA A 51 -41.24 -1.08 18.75
C ALA A 51 -41.88 -2.41 18.32
N ARG A 52 -42.80 -2.37 17.34
CA ARG A 52 -43.32 -3.58 16.67
C ARG A 52 -42.58 -3.78 15.34
N GLU A 53 -42.07 -4.98 15.12
CA GLU A 53 -41.55 -5.44 13.82
C GLU A 53 -42.71 -5.76 12.87
N GLU A 54 -42.69 -5.21 11.66
CA GLU A 54 -43.37 -5.80 10.50
C GLU A 54 -42.37 -5.92 9.34
N TYR A 55 -42.19 -7.16 8.88
CA TYR A 55 -41.50 -7.54 7.66
C TYR A 55 -42.46 -7.30 6.49
N ASP A 56 -42.12 -6.43 5.53
CA ASP A 56 -42.44 -6.68 4.13
C ASP A 56 -41.69 -5.80 3.11
N SER A 57 -41.60 -6.36 1.92
CA SER A 57 -40.76 -6.09 0.75
C SER A 57 -40.88 -4.73 0.05
N PHE A 58 -39.77 -4.34 -0.60
CA PHE A 58 -39.66 -3.47 -1.80
C PHE A 58 -40.26 -2.05 -1.72
N LEU A 59 -39.39 -1.04 -1.62
CA LEU A 59 -39.24 0.11 -2.55
C LEU A 59 -38.42 1.21 -1.85
N GLY A 60 -37.56 1.88 -2.63
CA GLY A 60 -36.73 2.97 -2.16
C GLY A 60 -37.53 4.14 -1.59
N GLY A 61 -36.95 4.81 -0.60
CA GLY A 61 -37.46 6.06 -0.06
C GLY A 61 -37.41 6.12 1.46
N CYS A 62 -36.77 7.17 1.98
CA CYS A 62 -36.90 7.71 3.33
C CYS A 62 -36.33 6.88 4.50
N TRP A 63 -35.07 7.15 4.84
CA TRP A 63 -34.59 7.13 6.24
C TRP A 63 -34.17 8.54 6.67
N GLU A 64 -35.05 9.53 6.42
CA GLU A 64 -34.86 10.92 6.87
C GLU A 64 -36.01 11.44 7.76
N THR A 65 -37.02 10.62 8.08
CA THR A 65 -38.23 11.11 8.79
C THR A 65 -38.34 10.71 10.27
N SER A 66 -37.27 10.22 10.90
CA SER A 66 -37.26 9.93 12.35
C SER A 66 -36.40 10.87 13.20
N TRP A 67 -35.72 11.85 12.61
CA TRP A 67 -34.99 12.90 13.35
C TRP A 67 -35.61 14.30 13.23
N GLN A 68 -36.53 14.53 12.30
CA GLN A 68 -37.27 15.80 12.18
C GLN A 68 -38.62 15.86 12.93
N ARG A 69 -39.11 14.77 13.52
CA ARG A 69 -40.36 14.78 14.31
C ARG A 69 -40.20 14.97 15.83
N LEU A 70 -38.98 15.15 16.32
CA LEU A 70 -38.72 15.43 17.74
C LEU A 70 -38.49 16.92 18.05
N ASN A 71 -38.57 17.81 17.06
CA ASN A 71 -38.33 19.25 17.25
C ASN A 71 -39.50 20.17 16.88
N GLU A 72 -40.70 19.64 16.57
CA GLU A 72 -41.87 20.47 16.22
C GLU A 72 -43.10 20.32 17.15
N SER A 73 -43.01 19.59 18.28
CA SER A 73 -44.14 19.45 19.21
C SER A 73 -44.07 20.33 20.47
N ALA A 74 -43.22 21.35 20.50
CA ALA A 74 -43.09 22.24 21.67
C ALA A 74 -43.10 23.73 21.29
N CYS A 75 -44.13 24.21 20.58
CA CYS A 75 -44.44 25.64 20.48
C CYS A 75 -45.91 25.87 20.04
N GLU A 76 -46.87 25.60 20.93
CA GLU A 76 -48.16 26.30 20.89
C GLU A 76 -48.31 27.13 22.18
N GLY A 77 -48.24 28.46 22.03
CA GLY A 77 -48.68 29.41 23.05
C GLY A 77 -47.73 30.57 23.32
N GLY A 78 -47.90 31.68 22.59
CA GLY A 78 -47.73 33.03 23.16
C GLY A 78 -46.54 33.89 22.70
N SER A 79 -46.86 34.86 21.82
CA SER A 79 -46.26 36.20 21.66
C SER A 79 -44.81 36.38 21.18
N VAL A 80 -44.70 37.21 20.13
CA VAL A 80 -43.51 37.73 19.44
C VAL A 80 -42.72 38.72 20.31
N GLN A 81 -41.37 38.64 20.33
CA GLN A 81 -40.44 39.74 19.98
C GLN A 81 -38.94 39.39 20.16
N THR A 82 -38.15 39.70 19.13
CA THR A 82 -36.66 39.77 18.98
C THR A 82 -35.86 38.50 18.63
N PRO A 83 -34.99 38.54 17.59
CA PRO A 83 -34.05 37.46 17.30
C PRO A 83 -32.80 37.55 18.20
N CYS A 84 -32.43 36.43 18.83
CA CYS A 84 -31.14 36.29 19.51
C CYS A 84 -30.02 36.15 18.46
N GLN A 85 -29.20 37.19 18.31
CA GLN A 85 -27.86 37.06 17.74
C GLN A 85 -26.96 36.34 18.76
N ILE A 86 -26.33 35.24 18.36
CA ILE A 86 -25.23 34.64 19.12
C ILE A 86 -23.92 35.06 18.42
N THR A 87 -23.20 35.98 19.05
CA THR A 87 -21.83 36.37 18.68
C THR A 87 -20.86 35.55 19.54
N PHE A 88 -19.87 34.89 18.93
CA PHE A 88 -18.73 34.30 19.65
C PHE A 88 -17.48 35.17 19.47
N PRO A 89 -16.64 35.34 20.52
CA PRO A 89 -15.55 36.30 20.52
C PRO A 89 -14.38 35.88 19.63
N LEU A 90 -13.82 36.87 18.92
CA LEU A 90 -12.54 36.80 18.22
C LEU A 90 -11.44 36.33 19.19
N THR A 91 -10.83 35.17 18.93
CA THR A 91 -9.52 34.82 19.47
C THR A 91 -8.43 35.08 18.44
N GLU A 92 -7.36 35.70 18.93
CA GLU A 92 -6.29 36.38 18.21
C GLU A 92 -5.62 35.58 17.09
N LYS A 93 -5.41 36.26 15.94
CA LYS A 93 -4.43 35.88 14.92
C LYS A 93 -3.05 35.74 15.57
N ARG A 94 -2.48 34.54 15.57
CA ARG A 94 -1.02 34.37 15.61
C ARG A 94 -0.54 34.12 14.19
N HIS A 95 0.27 35.05 13.68
CA HIS A 95 1.08 34.82 12.50
C HIS A 95 2.02 33.64 12.77
N TYR A 96 1.80 32.53 12.06
CA TYR A 96 2.76 31.45 11.98
C TYR A 96 3.59 31.70 10.72
N ASN A 97 4.87 32.02 10.93
CA ASN A 97 5.86 32.18 9.88
C ASN A 97 6.70 30.89 9.86
N PRO A 98 6.53 29.96 8.89
CA PRO A 98 7.44 28.85 8.76
C PRO A 98 8.57 29.28 7.82
N GLU A 99 9.71 29.69 8.38
CA GLU A 99 10.97 29.52 7.65
C GLU A 99 11.19 28.01 7.40
N PRO A 100 11.69 27.62 6.22
CA PRO A 100 11.96 26.23 5.92
C PRO A 100 13.17 25.76 6.75
N VAL A 101 12.94 24.87 7.72
CA VAL A 101 14.03 24.10 8.31
C VAL A 101 14.48 23.07 7.29
N VAL A 102 15.45 23.46 6.46
CA VAL A 102 16.31 22.51 5.75
C VAL A 102 17.06 21.74 6.83
N LYS A 103 16.61 20.51 7.15
CA LYS A 103 17.47 19.58 7.89
C LYS A 103 18.49 19.04 6.89
N GLU A 104 19.70 19.56 7.00
CA GLU A 104 20.89 19.00 6.42
C GLU A 104 21.00 17.50 6.75
N ALA A 105 21.53 16.73 5.79
CA ALA A 105 21.69 15.29 5.86
C ALA A 105 22.35 14.85 7.19
N GLN A 106 21.62 14.07 7.98
CA GLN A 106 22.18 13.40 9.14
C GLN A 106 22.77 12.05 8.73
N THR A 107 24.02 11.84 9.16
CA THR A 107 24.86 10.65 8.95
C THR A 107 24.27 9.38 9.58
N PRO A 108 24.73 8.17 9.18
CA PRO A 108 24.04 6.88 9.43
C PRO A 108 23.94 6.39 10.89
N ALA A 109 24.28 7.17 11.91
CA ALA A 109 24.56 6.68 13.25
C ALA A 109 23.37 6.60 14.23
N ASP A 110 22.18 7.13 13.89
CA ASP A 110 21.07 7.28 14.85
C ASP A 110 19.78 6.49 14.50
N ARG A 111 19.85 5.40 13.70
CA ARG A 111 18.71 4.49 13.53
C ARG A 111 18.70 3.41 14.62
N LYS A 112 18.04 3.67 15.76
CA LYS A 112 17.85 2.68 16.83
C LYS A 112 16.46 2.06 16.93
N ASP A 113 15.50 2.44 16.09
CA ASP A 113 14.11 1.95 16.21
C ASP A 113 13.53 1.36 14.91
N VAL A 114 14.37 0.81 14.02
CA VAL A 114 13.89 -0.09 12.95
C VAL A 114 13.95 -1.52 13.50
N PRO A 115 12.85 -2.30 13.50
CA PRO A 115 12.92 -3.70 13.88
C PRO A 115 13.92 -4.40 12.96
N SER A 116 14.99 -4.95 13.55
CA SER A 116 15.85 -5.91 12.85
C SER A 116 14.99 -7.04 12.28
N SER A 117 15.35 -7.52 11.09
CA SER A 117 14.70 -8.64 10.38
C SER A 117 14.18 -9.71 11.34
N PRO A 118 12.95 -10.22 11.18
CA PRO A 118 12.51 -11.35 11.98
C PRO A 118 13.36 -12.57 11.60
N ASP A 119 14.26 -12.99 12.51
CA ASP A 119 14.89 -14.31 12.50
C ASP A 119 13.79 -15.37 12.56
N ARG A 120 13.34 -15.82 11.39
CA ARG A 120 12.27 -16.81 11.32
C ARG A 120 12.90 -18.20 11.25
N LYS A 121 12.89 -18.90 12.38
CA LYS A 121 12.98 -20.37 12.39
C LYS A 121 11.73 -20.93 11.68
N LEU A 122 11.85 -21.16 10.38
CA LEU A 122 10.87 -21.92 9.59
C LEU A 122 10.93 -23.39 10.05
N THR A 123 9.80 -23.92 10.50
CA THR A 123 9.62 -25.38 10.61
C THR A 123 9.60 -25.93 9.18
N ARG A 124 10.76 -26.40 8.71
CA ARG A 124 11.00 -26.98 7.38
C ARG A 124 10.11 -28.20 7.15
N GLU A 125 9.24 -28.15 6.14
CA GLU A 125 8.90 -29.36 5.38
C GLU A 125 10.07 -29.66 4.44
N ALA A 126 10.50 -30.91 4.38
CA ALA A 126 11.60 -31.32 3.51
C ALA A 126 11.21 -31.04 2.04
N PRO A 127 12.09 -30.39 1.25
CA PRO A 127 11.78 -30.14 -0.15
C PRO A 127 11.61 -31.47 -0.90
N ALA A 128 10.74 -31.47 -1.89
CA ALA A 128 10.61 -32.56 -2.86
C ALA A 128 11.99 -32.94 -3.42
N ALA A 129 12.17 -34.24 -3.71
CA ALA A 129 13.44 -34.83 -4.14
C ALA A 129 14.23 -33.95 -5.12
N ALA A 130 15.53 -33.81 -4.87
CA ALA A 130 16.44 -33.05 -5.74
C ALA A 130 16.25 -33.49 -7.21
N PRO A 131 16.11 -32.53 -8.15
CA PRO A 131 15.94 -32.83 -9.57
C PRO A 131 17.13 -33.62 -10.12
N PRO A 132 16.95 -34.31 -11.27
CA PRO A 132 17.82 -35.40 -11.70
C PRO A 132 19.28 -35.00 -11.99
N ILE A 133 19.56 -33.71 -12.22
CA ILE A 133 20.93 -33.20 -12.38
C ILE A 133 21.12 -31.95 -11.51
N SER A 134 21.98 -32.07 -10.49
CA SER A 134 22.25 -31.01 -9.53
C SER A 134 23.74 -30.88 -9.21
N GLU A 135 24.16 -29.66 -8.87
CA GLU A 135 25.50 -29.35 -8.37
C GLU A 135 25.41 -28.74 -6.96
N SER A 136 26.31 -29.17 -6.07
CA SER A 136 26.29 -28.78 -4.66
C SER A 136 27.41 -27.77 -4.38
N ILE A 137 27.03 -26.54 -4.06
CA ILE A 137 27.97 -25.48 -3.74
C ILE A 137 28.20 -25.46 -2.24
N GLN A 138 29.43 -25.82 -1.85
CA GLN A 138 29.85 -25.71 -0.47
C GLN A 138 30.55 -24.39 -0.21
N HIS A 139 31.37 -23.85 -1.12
CA HIS A 139 32.01 -22.54 -0.94
C HIS A 139 32.46 -21.90 -2.27
N GLY A 140 32.38 -20.57 -2.35
CA GLY A 140 33.17 -19.75 -3.28
C GLY A 140 32.49 -19.35 -4.58
N THR A 141 32.80 -18.13 -5.06
CA THR A 141 32.23 -17.55 -6.29
C THR A 141 32.57 -18.36 -7.54
N ALA A 142 33.80 -18.89 -7.62
CA ALA A 142 34.26 -19.63 -8.79
C ALA A 142 33.47 -20.92 -9.02
N GLN A 143 33.20 -21.69 -7.95
CA GLN A 143 32.40 -22.92 -8.03
C GLN A 143 30.97 -22.61 -8.49
N LEU A 144 30.38 -21.54 -7.92
CA LEU A 144 29.06 -21.08 -8.33
C LEU A 144 29.07 -20.67 -9.81
N GLY A 145 30.01 -19.82 -10.23
CA GLY A 145 30.12 -19.37 -11.62
C GLY A 145 30.26 -20.51 -12.63
N GLU A 146 31.07 -21.53 -12.31
CA GLU A 146 31.24 -22.72 -13.15
C GLU A 146 29.95 -23.54 -13.24
N ALA A 147 29.24 -23.72 -12.12
CA ALA A 147 27.95 -24.41 -12.10
C ALA A 147 26.88 -23.66 -12.93
N LEU A 148 26.83 -22.34 -12.83
CA LEU A 148 25.91 -21.50 -13.62
C LEU A 148 26.22 -21.58 -15.13
N ALA A 149 27.49 -21.68 -15.50
CA ALA A 149 27.94 -21.77 -16.90
C ALA A 149 27.79 -23.16 -17.53
N THR A 150 27.49 -24.20 -16.75
CA THR A 150 27.48 -25.59 -17.23
C THR A 150 26.08 -26.00 -17.70
N ASP A 151 25.89 -26.20 -18.99
CA ASP A 151 24.58 -26.49 -19.61
C ASP A 151 23.85 -27.70 -19.04
N SER A 152 24.56 -28.73 -18.58
CA SER A 152 23.93 -29.93 -18.04
C SER A 152 23.36 -29.74 -16.64
N ILE A 153 23.74 -28.69 -15.91
CA ILE A 153 23.28 -28.46 -14.53
C ILE A 153 21.96 -27.70 -14.56
N GLU A 154 20.87 -28.35 -14.19
CA GLU A 154 19.54 -27.73 -14.11
C GLU A 154 19.27 -27.12 -12.73
N THR A 155 20.02 -27.54 -11.70
CA THR A 155 19.82 -27.09 -10.32
C THR A 155 21.13 -26.93 -9.57
N VAL A 156 21.28 -25.81 -8.88
CA VAL A 156 22.38 -25.51 -7.97
C VAL A 156 21.83 -25.49 -6.55
N VAL A 157 22.45 -26.24 -5.65
CA VAL A 157 22.08 -26.25 -4.22
C VAL A 157 23.19 -25.57 -3.42
N LEU A 158 22.86 -24.49 -2.74
CA LEU A 158 23.76 -23.79 -1.82
C LEU A 158 23.65 -24.46 -0.44
N TYR A 159 24.76 -25.00 0.07
CA TYR A 159 24.82 -25.52 1.44
C TYR A 159 25.52 -24.58 2.41
N SER A 160 26.10 -23.49 1.90
CA SER A 160 26.67 -22.43 2.71
C SER A 160 26.57 -21.08 1.99
N ASN A 161 26.88 -20.01 2.73
CA ASN A 161 26.93 -18.66 2.18
C ASN A 161 28.04 -18.52 1.14
N VAL A 162 27.76 -17.84 0.05
CA VAL A 162 28.71 -17.52 -1.01
C VAL A 162 28.88 -16.01 -1.08
N SER A 163 30.12 -15.55 -0.89
CA SER A 163 30.50 -14.18 -1.18
C SER A 163 30.93 -14.07 -2.64
N ILE A 164 30.41 -13.09 -3.38
CA ILE A 164 30.84 -12.79 -4.75
C ILE A 164 32.09 -11.91 -4.65
N GLU A 165 33.18 -12.39 -5.24
CA GLU A 165 34.44 -11.66 -5.31
C GLU A 165 34.32 -10.46 -6.25
N SER A 166 34.81 -9.30 -5.81
CA SER A 166 34.83 -8.09 -6.64
C SER A 166 35.65 -8.31 -7.91
N GLY A 167 35.12 -7.87 -9.05
CA GLY A 167 35.70 -8.09 -10.37
C GLY A 167 35.42 -9.48 -10.97
N SER A 168 34.62 -10.32 -10.30
CA SER A 168 34.25 -11.67 -10.74
C SER A 168 32.74 -11.80 -10.95
N PRO A 169 32.14 -11.10 -11.94
CA PRO A 169 30.71 -11.18 -12.19
C PRO A 169 30.31 -12.61 -12.59
N LEU A 170 29.18 -13.06 -12.06
CA LEU A 170 28.59 -14.35 -12.44
C LEU A 170 28.05 -14.29 -13.88
N PRO A 171 28.06 -15.41 -14.62
CA PRO A 171 27.58 -15.46 -16.00
C PRO A 171 26.08 -15.14 -16.09
N VAL A 172 25.66 -14.64 -17.26
CA VAL A 172 24.24 -14.43 -17.57
C VAL A 172 23.56 -15.79 -17.74
N LEU A 173 22.38 -15.94 -17.14
CA LEU A 173 21.52 -17.10 -17.32
C LEU A 173 20.69 -16.94 -18.59
N GLU A 174 20.91 -17.81 -19.57
CA GLU A 174 20.20 -17.84 -20.87
C GLU A 174 19.42 -19.16 -21.05
N ARG A 175 19.21 -19.88 -19.95
CA ARG A 175 18.47 -21.15 -19.88
C ARG A 175 17.73 -21.28 -18.56
N PRO A 176 16.78 -22.22 -18.44
CA PRO A 176 16.19 -22.57 -17.15
C PRO A 176 17.23 -23.08 -16.16
N LEU A 177 17.18 -22.56 -14.94
CA LEU A 177 18.05 -22.96 -13.84
C LEU A 177 17.37 -22.69 -12.50
N ALA A 178 17.42 -23.66 -11.58
CA ALA A 178 17.04 -23.46 -10.19
C ALA A 178 18.26 -23.26 -9.28
N ILE A 179 18.15 -22.35 -8.31
CA ILE A 179 19.12 -22.16 -7.21
C ILE A 179 18.36 -22.31 -5.89
N LEU A 180 18.76 -23.26 -5.06
CA LEU A 180 18.07 -23.64 -3.83
C LEU A 180 18.99 -23.47 -2.61
N GLY A 181 18.53 -22.77 -1.58
CA GLY A 181 19.25 -22.62 -0.31
C GLY A 181 18.96 -23.75 0.68
N GLN A 182 20.00 -24.45 1.14
CA GLN A 182 19.92 -25.54 2.11
C GLN A 182 20.97 -25.42 3.22
N CYS A 183 21.14 -24.21 3.76
CA CYS A 183 22.10 -23.99 4.84
C CYS A 183 21.69 -24.74 6.12
N ASP A 184 22.69 -25.30 6.81
CA ASP A 184 22.52 -26.20 7.96
C ASP A 184 22.16 -25.45 9.25
N ASP A 185 22.38 -24.15 9.30
CA ASP A 185 22.12 -23.29 10.46
C ASP A 185 20.65 -22.91 10.64
N GLY A 186 19.80 -23.33 9.70
CA GLY A 186 18.36 -23.03 9.67
C GLY A 186 18.03 -21.63 9.16
N ASN A 187 19.03 -20.88 8.68
CA ASN A 187 18.85 -19.61 8.00
C ASN A 187 18.83 -19.80 6.48
N LEU A 188 18.46 -18.75 5.75
CA LEU A 188 18.60 -18.70 4.30
C LEU A 188 20.09 -18.71 3.94
N CYS A 189 20.45 -19.40 2.86
CA CYS A 189 21.80 -19.26 2.32
C CYS A 189 21.97 -17.88 1.69
N GLU A 190 23.04 -17.19 2.07
CA GLU A 190 23.34 -15.86 1.56
C GLU A 190 24.24 -15.94 0.33
N LEU A 191 23.79 -15.32 -0.77
CA LEU A 191 24.70 -14.78 -1.79
C LEU A 191 24.97 -13.33 -1.40
N ASN A 192 26.23 -12.99 -1.15
CA ASN A 192 26.65 -11.66 -0.71
C ASN A 192 27.47 -10.97 -1.80
N GLY A 193 26.96 -9.85 -2.33
CA GLY A 193 27.61 -9.05 -3.37
C GLY A 193 28.77 -8.18 -2.89
N ASN A 194 29.00 -8.09 -1.57
CA ASN A 194 30.06 -7.28 -0.93
C ASN A 194 30.10 -5.80 -1.36
N TYR A 195 28.96 -5.26 -1.79
CA TYR A 195 28.79 -3.96 -2.44
C TYR A 195 29.63 -3.75 -3.70
N GLY A 196 30.16 -4.83 -4.29
CA GLY A 196 31.06 -4.80 -5.42
C GLY A 196 30.44 -5.26 -6.73
N GLU A 197 29.50 -6.21 -6.68
CA GLU A 197 28.95 -6.85 -7.87
C GLU A 197 27.44 -7.07 -7.77
N ARG A 198 26.82 -7.23 -8.95
CA ARG A 198 25.47 -7.81 -9.07
C ARG A 198 25.50 -9.28 -8.68
N HIS A 199 24.40 -9.79 -8.12
CA HIS A 199 24.29 -11.23 -7.88
C HIS A 199 24.05 -12.02 -9.17
N LEU A 200 22.93 -11.81 -9.85
CA LEU A 200 22.57 -12.62 -11.03
C LEU A 200 22.02 -11.75 -12.15
N SER A 201 22.24 -12.19 -13.39
CA SER A 201 21.61 -11.61 -14.58
C SER A 201 20.89 -12.69 -15.36
N VAL A 202 19.67 -12.42 -15.82
CA VAL A 202 18.84 -13.35 -16.60
C VAL A 202 18.50 -12.71 -17.93
N GLY A 203 18.98 -13.32 -19.01
CA GLY A 203 18.80 -12.85 -20.38
C GLY A 203 17.79 -13.69 -21.16
N PRO A 204 17.79 -13.58 -22.50
CA PRO A 204 16.91 -14.34 -23.38
C PRO A 204 16.98 -15.86 -23.13
N GLY A 205 15.83 -16.51 -22.99
CA GLY A 205 15.73 -17.95 -22.70
C GLY A 205 16.06 -18.33 -21.25
N GLY A 206 16.52 -17.37 -20.44
CA GLY A 206 16.77 -17.56 -19.02
C GLY A 206 15.49 -17.64 -18.21
N GLU A 207 15.37 -18.70 -17.40
CA GLU A 207 14.28 -18.87 -16.44
C GLU A 207 14.89 -19.25 -15.08
N LEU A 208 15.02 -18.26 -14.19
CA LEU A 208 15.57 -18.46 -12.87
C LEU A 208 14.48 -18.85 -11.87
N LEU A 209 14.62 -19.99 -11.21
CA LEU A 209 13.92 -20.26 -9.95
C LEU A 209 14.90 -20.07 -8.79
N LEU A 210 14.61 -19.16 -7.87
CA LEU A 210 15.38 -18.97 -6.65
C LEU A 210 14.49 -19.29 -5.45
N ARG A 211 14.94 -20.18 -4.57
CA ARG A 211 14.19 -20.56 -3.37
C ARG A 211 15.10 -20.64 -2.15
N ASP A 212 14.62 -20.11 -1.03
CA ASP A 212 15.31 -20.16 0.27
C ASP A 212 16.70 -19.47 0.27
N VAL A 213 16.86 -18.40 -0.51
CA VAL A 213 18.13 -17.66 -0.66
C VAL A 213 17.97 -16.19 -0.25
N ALA A 214 19.01 -15.65 0.39
CA ALA A 214 19.17 -14.23 0.62
C ALA A 214 20.17 -13.63 -0.37
N LEU A 215 19.77 -12.60 -1.13
CA LEU A 215 20.64 -11.79 -1.98
C LEU A 215 20.92 -10.47 -1.26
N ARG A 216 22.16 -10.29 -0.80
CA ARG A 216 22.52 -9.19 0.08
C ARG A 216 23.67 -8.35 -0.43
N ARG A 217 23.60 -7.04 -0.21
CA ARG A 217 24.72 -6.12 -0.47
C ARG A 217 25.22 -6.19 -1.90
N GLY A 218 24.30 -6.35 -2.84
CA GLY A 218 24.58 -6.29 -4.26
C GLY A 218 24.70 -4.85 -4.71
N ASN A 219 25.62 -4.58 -5.63
CA ASN A 219 25.81 -3.23 -6.15
C ASN A 219 26.07 -3.27 -7.65
N ALA A 220 25.28 -2.51 -8.42
CA ALA A 220 25.38 -2.48 -9.86
C ALA A 220 24.87 -1.17 -10.45
N THR A 221 25.02 -0.98 -11.76
CA THR A 221 24.34 0.13 -12.46
C THR A 221 22.83 -0.06 -12.46
N GLN A 222 22.37 -1.28 -12.76
CA GLN A 222 20.96 -1.68 -12.83
C GLN A 222 20.79 -2.96 -12.04
N GLY A 223 19.85 -2.99 -11.09
CA GLY A 223 19.57 -4.20 -10.32
C GLY A 223 20.76 -4.66 -9.48
N GLY A 224 20.88 -4.21 -8.24
CA GLY A 224 21.98 -4.63 -7.36
C GLY A 224 21.95 -6.13 -7.06
N ALA A 225 20.76 -6.70 -6.93
CA ALA A 225 20.56 -8.14 -6.81
C ALA A 225 20.40 -8.80 -8.18
N LEU A 226 19.37 -8.40 -8.92
CA LEU A 226 18.96 -9.08 -10.15
C LEU A 226 18.78 -8.09 -11.30
N TYR A 227 19.29 -8.47 -12.47
CA TYR A 227 18.97 -7.80 -13.73
C TYR A 227 18.33 -8.80 -14.69
N LEU A 228 17.08 -8.58 -15.03
CA LEU A 228 16.38 -9.37 -16.02
C LEU A 228 16.20 -8.54 -17.29
N PHE A 229 16.48 -9.14 -18.45
CA PHE A 229 16.36 -8.45 -19.71
C PHE A 229 15.95 -9.32 -20.88
N GLU A 230 15.31 -8.69 -21.88
CA GLU A 230 15.01 -9.27 -23.20
C GLU A 230 14.34 -10.65 -23.13
N GLY A 231 13.28 -10.76 -22.31
CA GLY A 231 12.53 -12.00 -22.14
C GLY A 231 13.03 -12.89 -21.00
N GLY A 232 14.01 -12.43 -20.22
CA GLY A 232 14.44 -13.12 -19.01
C GLY A 232 13.34 -13.20 -17.96
N LEU A 233 13.18 -14.37 -17.35
CA LEU A 233 12.15 -14.65 -16.34
C LEU A 233 12.80 -15.04 -15.01
N ALA A 234 12.25 -14.56 -13.90
CA ALA A 234 12.61 -15.09 -12.58
C ALA A 234 11.39 -15.32 -11.68
N THR A 235 11.42 -16.43 -10.95
CA THR A 235 10.49 -16.75 -9.87
C THR A 235 11.29 -16.89 -8.59
N LEU A 236 10.93 -16.10 -7.58
CA LEU A 236 11.55 -16.08 -6.28
C LEU A 236 10.53 -16.52 -5.23
N GLU A 237 10.92 -17.51 -4.43
CA GLU A 237 10.10 -18.11 -3.38
C GLU A 237 10.85 -18.09 -2.05
N ASP A 238 10.24 -17.52 -1.01
CA ASP A 238 10.84 -17.45 0.34
C ASP A 238 12.25 -16.84 0.35
N CYS A 239 12.47 -15.84 -0.53
CA CYS A 239 13.74 -15.17 -0.69
C CYS A 239 13.80 -13.83 0.06
N VAL A 240 15.02 -13.38 0.37
CA VAL A 240 15.30 -12.06 0.94
C VAL A 240 16.19 -11.28 0.00
N LEU A 241 15.78 -10.08 -0.41
CA LEU A 241 16.61 -9.13 -1.17
C LEU A 241 16.83 -7.92 -0.26
N GLU A 242 18.03 -7.82 0.30
CA GLU A 242 18.32 -6.88 1.38
C GLU A 242 19.57 -6.05 1.11
N ASP A 243 19.47 -4.74 1.40
CA ASP A 243 20.61 -3.81 1.35
C ASP A 243 21.34 -3.81 0.00
N ASN A 244 20.58 -3.97 -1.08
CA ASN A 244 21.10 -3.87 -2.44
C ASN A 244 20.97 -2.44 -2.96
N SER A 245 21.97 -2.01 -3.72
CA SER A 245 21.97 -0.69 -4.33
C SER A 245 22.21 -0.75 -5.84
N ALA A 246 21.57 0.15 -6.56
CA ALA A 246 21.90 0.41 -7.95
C ALA A 246 21.61 1.86 -8.33
N LEU A 247 21.98 2.29 -9.55
CA LEU A 247 21.49 3.58 -10.04
C LEU A 247 19.97 3.54 -10.26
N GLU A 248 19.46 2.42 -10.78
CA GLU A 248 18.04 2.15 -11.02
C GLU A 248 17.70 0.71 -10.61
N GLY A 249 16.54 0.53 -9.95
CA GLY A 249 16.14 -0.78 -9.44
C GLY A 249 17.09 -1.28 -8.36
N GLY A 250 17.02 -0.74 -7.14
CA GLY A 250 18.03 -0.95 -6.11
C GLY A 250 18.35 -2.44 -5.87
N ALA A 251 17.32 -3.28 -5.81
CA ALA A 251 17.45 -4.72 -5.82
C ALA A 251 17.27 -5.31 -7.23
N VAL A 252 16.16 -5.02 -7.90
CA VAL A 252 15.79 -5.66 -9.17
C VAL A 252 15.55 -4.62 -10.23
N TYR A 253 16.08 -4.87 -11.43
CA TYR A 253 15.78 -4.08 -12.62
C TYR A 253 15.32 -5.00 -13.75
N LEU A 254 14.18 -4.66 -14.36
CA LEU A 254 13.58 -5.37 -15.49
C LEU A 254 13.59 -4.47 -16.72
N SER A 255 14.01 -5.00 -17.87
CA SER A 255 13.99 -4.26 -19.14
C SER A 255 13.83 -5.13 -20.36
N GLY A 256 12.90 -4.75 -21.23
CA GLY A 256 12.70 -5.40 -22.52
C GLY A 256 11.48 -6.29 -22.51
N SER A 257 10.89 -6.46 -23.69
CA SER A 257 9.60 -7.13 -23.85
C SER A 257 9.64 -8.57 -23.39
N GLY A 258 8.58 -9.00 -22.71
CA GLY A 258 8.45 -10.37 -22.18
C GLY A 258 9.27 -10.64 -20.93
N THR A 259 9.95 -9.64 -20.37
CA THR A 259 10.71 -9.78 -19.12
C THR A 259 9.77 -9.76 -17.93
N ALA A 260 9.93 -10.70 -16.99
CA ALA A 260 9.05 -10.76 -15.82
C ALA A 260 9.72 -11.29 -14.56
N ILE A 261 9.29 -10.77 -13.41
CA ILE A 261 9.62 -11.33 -12.10
C ILE A 261 8.35 -11.67 -11.30
N THR A 262 8.34 -12.84 -10.69
CA THR A 262 7.32 -13.28 -9.74
C THR A 262 7.94 -13.47 -8.36
N LEU A 263 7.35 -12.85 -7.34
CA LEU A 263 7.85 -12.84 -5.96
C LEU A 263 6.78 -13.41 -5.02
N SER A 264 7.05 -14.56 -4.41
CA SER A 264 6.16 -15.24 -3.47
C SER A 264 6.80 -15.36 -2.09
N ALA A 265 6.10 -14.90 -1.05
CA ALA A 265 6.60 -14.88 0.32
C ALA A 265 8.00 -14.23 0.48
N CYS A 266 8.33 -13.27 -0.38
CA CYS A 266 9.65 -12.64 -0.41
C CYS A 266 9.71 -11.36 0.43
N PHE A 267 10.90 -11.01 0.89
CA PHE A 267 11.15 -9.74 1.58
C PHE A 267 12.14 -8.90 0.78
N LEU A 268 11.71 -7.73 0.32
CA LEU A 268 12.55 -6.76 -0.36
C LEU A 268 12.73 -5.56 0.57
N LEU A 269 13.86 -5.49 1.26
CA LEU A 269 14.10 -4.50 2.31
C LEU A 269 15.39 -3.70 2.17
N ASP A 270 15.32 -2.45 2.60
CA ASP A 270 16.47 -1.54 2.70
C ASP A 270 17.28 -1.40 1.38
N ASN A 271 16.63 -1.60 0.24
CA ASN A 271 17.27 -1.42 -1.06
C ASN A 271 17.19 0.03 -1.53
N ALA A 272 18.17 0.47 -2.32
CA ALA A 272 18.30 1.86 -2.72
C ALA A 272 18.60 2.05 -4.21
N ALA A 273 17.77 2.85 -4.90
CA ALA A 273 18.11 3.44 -6.18
C ALA A 273 18.79 4.80 -5.95
N LEU A 274 20.01 4.96 -6.47
CA LEU A 274 20.92 6.07 -6.13
C LEU A 274 20.99 7.17 -7.20
N SER A 275 20.46 6.95 -8.39
CA SER A 275 20.42 7.98 -9.43
C SER A 275 19.48 9.12 -9.04
N SER A 276 19.83 10.35 -9.43
CA SER A 276 18.98 11.54 -9.25
C SER A 276 17.69 11.50 -10.07
N SER A 277 17.59 10.59 -11.03
CA SER A 277 16.38 10.27 -11.79
C SER A 277 15.97 8.80 -11.63
N GLY A 278 16.61 8.07 -10.71
CA GLY A 278 16.41 6.64 -10.54
C GLY A 278 15.14 6.33 -9.77
N GLY A 279 14.40 5.33 -10.24
CA GLY A 279 13.24 4.82 -9.52
C GLY A 279 13.39 3.37 -9.07
N GLY A 280 12.44 2.95 -8.24
CA GLY A 280 12.31 1.56 -7.81
C GLY A 280 13.37 1.20 -6.79
N GLY A 281 13.21 1.69 -5.55
CA GLY A 281 14.19 1.42 -4.50
C GLY A 281 14.41 -0.08 -4.30
N ALA A 282 13.35 -0.87 -4.41
CA ALA A 282 13.41 -2.32 -4.54
C ALA A 282 13.41 -2.76 -6.00
N VAL A 283 12.34 -2.46 -6.75
CA VAL A 283 12.12 -2.98 -8.11
C VAL A 283 11.84 -1.85 -9.09
N TYR A 284 12.58 -1.85 -10.19
CA TYR A 284 12.29 -1.04 -11.37
C TYR A 284 11.78 -1.96 -12.49
N SER A 285 10.61 -1.62 -13.04
CA SER A 285 9.95 -2.36 -14.12
C SER A 285 9.79 -1.44 -15.32
N GLY A 286 10.66 -1.59 -16.32
CA GLY A 286 10.64 -0.79 -17.53
C GLY A 286 10.38 -1.58 -18.80
N PHE A 287 9.97 -0.88 -19.86
CA PHE A 287 10.02 -1.36 -21.24
C PHE A 287 9.28 -2.68 -21.49
N ASP A 288 7.97 -2.71 -21.22
CA ASP A 288 7.10 -3.88 -21.45
C ASP A 288 7.46 -5.09 -20.57
N SER A 289 7.70 -4.81 -19.28
CA SER A 289 8.02 -5.82 -18.27
C SER A 289 6.94 -5.98 -17.20
N ALA A 290 6.92 -7.15 -16.58
CA ALA A 290 5.94 -7.53 -15.58
C ALA A 290 6.55 -7.72 -14.18
N THR A 291 5.91 -7.17 -13.17
CA THR A 291 6.22 -7.48 -11.77
C THR A 291 4.99 -8.04 -11.08
N ILE A 292 5.13 -9.24 -10.51
CA ILE A 292 4.06 -9.97 -9.85
C ILE A 292 4.44 -10.19 -8.40
N LEU A 293 3.68 -9.60 -7.48
CA LEU A 293 3.80 -9.84 -6.03
C LEU A 293 2.67 -10.78 -5.59
N SER A 294 3.06 -11.95 -5.11
CA SER A 294 2.14 -12.96 -4.59
C SER A 294 2.05 -12.87 -3.06
N ALA A 295 1.10 -13.63 -2.51
CA ALA A 295 0.75 -13.58 -1.09
C ALA A 295 1.98 -13.69 -0.17
N GLY A 296 2.01 -12.85 0.86
CA GLY A 296 3.07 -12.84 1.86
C GLY A 296 4.31 -12.03 1.49
N THR A 297 4.41 -11.53 0.26
CA THR A 297 5.53 -10.67 -0.16
C THR A 297 5.46 -9.30 0.51
N GLN A 298 6.62 -8.80 0.96
CA GLN A 298 6.76 -7.51 1.65
C GLN A 298 7.86 -6.65 1.01
N VAL A 299 7.54 -5.40 0.72
CA VAL A 299 8.45 -4.38 0.16
C VAL A 299 8.54 -3.22 1.14
N TYR A 300 9.67 -3.05 1.82
CA TYR A 300 9.79 -2.05 2.89
C TYR A 300 11.17 -1.46 3.16
N GLY A 301 11.22 -0.26 3.74
CA GLY A 301 12.49 0.41 4.05
C GLY A 301 13.29 0.86 2.80
N ASN A 302 12.72 0.70 1.61
CA ASN A 302 13.42 0.99 0.36
C ASN A 302 13.37 2.49 0.04
N ARG A 303 14.36 2.96 -0.73
CA ARG A 303 14.50 4.38 -1.07
C ARG A 303 14.85 4.63 -2.53
N ALA A 304 14.17 5.59 -3.16
CA ALA A 304 14.44 6.04 -4.52
C ALA A 304 13.96 7.48 -4.75
N VAL A 305 14.21 8.05 -5.92
CA VAL A 305 13.60 9.33 -6.32
C VAL A 305 12.13 9.12 -6.65
N TYR A 306 11.83 8.13 -7.48
CA TYR A 306 10.48 7.70 -7.83
C TYR A 306 10.23 6.28 -7.34
N GLY A 307 9.07 6.01 -6.75
CA GLY A 307 8.74 4.63 -6.37
C GLY A 307 9.68 4.11 -5.30
N GLY A 308 9.55 4.62 -4.08
CA GLY A 308 10.46 4.29 -2.97
C GLY A 308 10.61 2.78 -2.78
N GLY A 309 9.52 2.02 -2.96
CA GLY A 309 9.55 0.57 -3.14
C GLY A 309 9.64 0.17 -4.62
N LEU A 310 8.60 0.48 -5.40
CA LEU A 310 8.42 -0.03 -6.77
C LEU A 310 8.24 1.13 -7.74
N TYR A 311 8.90 1.08 -8.89
CA TYR A 311 8.66 2.00 -9.99
C TYR A 311 8.37 1.23 -11.26
N VAL A 312 7.20 1.49 -11.84
CA VAL A 312 6.74 0.89 -13.09
C VAL A 312 6.65 1.99 -14.13
N HIS A 313 7.40 1.82 -15.21
CA HIS A 313 7.58 2.87 -16.20
C HIS A 313 7.45 2.32 -17.62
N GLY A 314 6.71 3.07 -18.44
CA GLY A 314 6.60 2.85 -19.87
C GLY A 314 5.44 1.95 -20.26
N GLU A 315 4.99 2.14 -21.51
CA GLU A 315 3.87 1.42 -22.08
C GLU A 315 4.11 -0.09 -22.10
N GLY A 316 3.10 -0.86 -21.68
CA GLY A 316 3.18 -2.32 -21.58
C GLY A 316 3.65 -2.82 -20.21
N SER A 317 4.41 -2.01 -19.47
CA SER A 317 4.87 -2.38 -18.13
C SER A 317 3.71 -2.43 -17.13
N TYR A 318 3.69 -3.46 -16.29
CA TYR A 318 2.64 -3.60 -15.27
C TYR A 318 3.11 -4.19 -13.95
N LEU A 319 2.39 -3.80 -12.89
CA LEU A 319 2.47 -4.40 -11.56
C LEU A 319 1.15 -5.10 -11.26
N GLN A 320 1.26 -6.37 -10.87
CA GLN A 320 0.19 -7.12 -10.23
C GLN A 320 0.61 -7.45 -8.80
N ALA A 321 -0.29 -7.28 -7.83
CA ALA A 321 -0.01 -7.63 -6.45
C ALA A 321 -1.23 -8.23 -5.76
N SER A 322 -1.03 -9.31 -5.02
CA SER A 322 -2.07 -9.96 -4.24
C SER A 322 -1.57 -10.24 -2.82
N SER A 323 -2.39 -9.91 -1.82
CA SER A 323 -2.11 -10.19 -0.39
C SER A 323 -0.68 -9.82 0.04
N SER A 324 -0.19 -8.68 -0.45
CA SER A 324 1.18 -8.20 -0.28
C SER A 324 1.22 -6.93 0.57
N LYS A 325 2.37 -6.64 1.19
CA LYS A 325 2.56 -5.43 1.99
C LYS A 325 3.63 -4.54 1.39
N ILE A 326 3.30 -3.26 1.19
CA ILE A 326 4.23 -2.24 0.70
C ILE A 326 4.25 -1.16 1.78
N HIS A 327 5.32 -1.08 2.57
CA HIS A 327 5.30 -0.24 3.76
C HIS A 327 6.63 0.41 4.09
N ASP A 328 6.61 1.52 4.82
CA ASP A 328 7.82 2.20 5.31
C ASP A 328 8.85 2.51 4.19
N ASN A 329 8.39 2.70 2.95
CA ASN A 329 9.23 3.09 1.82
C ASN A 329 9.28 4.62 1.66
N TYR A 330 10.37 5.14 1.10
CA TYR A 330 10.61 6.57 0.96
C TYR A 330 10.96 6.97 -0.47
N ALA A 331 10.18 7.88 -1.05
CA ALA A 331 10.49 8.54 -2.32
C ALA A 331 10.91 10.00 -2.11
N TYR A 332 12.01 10.42 -2.74
CA TYR A 332 12.43 11.83 -2.73
C TYR A 332 11.55 12.74 -3.59
N GLN A 333 10.74 12.18 -4.48
CA GLN A 333 9.75 12.91 -5.25
C GLN A 333 8.37 12.24 -5.12
N ASP A 334 8.08 11.24 -5.94
CA ASP A 334 6.71 10.73 -6.09
C ASP A 334 6.63 9.22 -5.85
N GLY A 335 5.50 8.77 -5.29
CA GLY A 335 5.19 7.37 -5.07
C GLY A 335 6.05 6.75 -3.98
N GLY A 336 5.75 7.04 -2.70
CA GLY A 336 6.56 6.54 -1.59
C GLY A 336 6.62 5.02 -1.57
N GLY A 337 5.49 4.34 -1.80
CA GLY A 337 5.45 2.90 -2.02
C GLY A 337 5.64 2.55 -3.49
N VAL A 338 4.76 3.06 -4.34
CA VAL A 338 4.69 2.74 -5.79
C VAL A 338 4.58 4.01 -6.62
N CYS A 339 5.38 4.10 -7.67
CA CYS A 339 5.22 5.11 -8.72
C CYS A 339 4.91 4.40 -10.05
N GLY A 340 3.90 4.88 -10.76
CA GLY A 340 3.52 4.41 -12.09
C GLY A 340 3.49 5.54 -13.10
N GLU A 341 4.26 5.43 -14.17
CA GLU A 341 4.31 6.41 -15.26
C GLU A 341 4.14 5.71 -16.60
N ASP A 342 3.09 6.08 -17.34
CA ASP A 342 2.67 5.40 -18.57
C ASP A 342 2.48 3.88 -18.40
N ALA A 343 2.06 3.47 -17.20
CA ALA A 343 2.06 2.09 -16.74
C ALA A 343 0.66 1.57 -16.35
N ARG A 344 0.55 0.26 -16.12
CA ARG A 344 -0.68 -0.38 -15.63
C ARG A 344 -0.47 -0.97 -14.23
N MET A 345 -1.29 -0.54 -13.28
CA MET A 345 -1.38 -1.18 -11.95
C MET A 345 -2.62 -2.08 -11.94
N GLU A 346 -2.42 -3.37 -12.15
CA GLU A 346 -3.51 -4.32 -12.35
C GLU A 346 -3.79 -5.13 -11.08
N LEU A 347 -5.07 -5.18 -10.68
CA LEU A 347 -5.59 -6.10 -9.66
C LEU A 347 -4.77 -6.12 -8.35
N LEU A 348 -4.58 -4.95 -7.74
CA LEU A 348 -3.98 -4.84 -6.42
C LEU A 348 -5.02 -5.29 -5.39
N GLU A 349 -5.03 -6.59 -5.11
CA GLU A 349 -6.04 -7.25 -4.28
C GLU A 349 -5.50 -7.62 -2.91
N GLY A 350 -6.24 -7.29 -1.84
CA GLY A 350 -5.83 -7.70 -0.48
C GLY A 350 -4.52 -7.05 -0.02
N CYS A 351 -4.07 -5.98 -0.68
CA CYS A 351 -2.77 -5.37 -0.45
C CYS A 351 -2.85 -4.32 0.67
N THR A 352 -1.75 -4.15 1.39
CA THR A 352 -1.63 -3.14 2.45
C THR A 352 -0.51 -2.17 2.11
N PHE A 353 -0.84 -0.89 2.06
CA PHE A 353 0.08 0.23 1.87
C PHE A 353 0.14 1.04 3.17
N THR A 354 1.22 0.90 3.94
CA THR A 354 1.31 1.57 5.25
C THR A 354 2.58 2.39 5.44
N ARG A 355 2.46 3.60 6.00
CA ARG A 355 3.63 4.42 6.38
C ARG A 355 4.63 4.70 5.26
N ASN A 356 4.17 4.68 4.02
CA ASN A 356 5.00 5.10 2.89
C ASN A 356 5.03 6.63 2.82
N THR A 357 6.18 7.18 2.43
CA THR A 357 6.41 8.63 2.41
C THR A 357 6.93 9.06 1.04
N ALA A 358 6.28 10.04 0.43
CA ALA A 358 6.79 10.78 -0.73
C ALA A 358 7.01 12.24 -0.34
N VAL A 359 8.05 12.91 -0.86
CA VAL A 359 8.24 14.34 -0.60
C VAL A 359 7.21 15.18 -1.35
N LEU A 360 6.83 14.78 -2.56
CA LEU A 360 5.93 15.52 -3.43
C LEU A 360 4.56 14.85 -3.46
N SER A 361 4.37 13.76 -4.19
CA SER A 361 3.03 13.26 -4.45
C SER A 361 2.88 11.76 -4.22
N GLY A 362 1.71 11.35 -3.73
CA GLY A 362 1.34 9.94 -3.62
C GLY A 362 2.18 9.21 -2.56
N GLY A 363 1.84 9.39 -1.29
CA GLY A 363 2.63 8.81 -0.19
C GLY A 363 2.69 7.29 -0.29
N ALA A 364 1.55 6.64 -0.59
CA ALA A 364 1.53 5.23 -0.98
C ALA A 364 1.77 5.06 -2.49
N VAL A 365 0.95 5.72 -3.30
CA VAL A 365 0.92 5.49 -4.75
C VAL A 365 0.83 6.82 -5.48
N PHE A 366 1.71 6.99 -6.47
CA PHE A 366 1.59 8.00 -7.50
C PHE A 366 1.35 7.37 -8.87
N LEU A 367 0.42 7.93 -9.65
CA LEU A 367 0.12 7.51 -11.02
C LEU A 367 0.08 8.71 -11.98
N HIS A 368 0.84 8.63 -13.07
CA HIS A 368 0.80 9.56 -14.20
C HIS A 368 0.49 8.81 -15.50
N SER A 369 -0.52 9.27 -16.25
CA SER A 369 -0.91 8.67 -17.54
C SER A 369 -1.14 7.14 -17.45
N SER A 370 -1.63 6.70 -16.29
CA SER A 370 -1.66 5.30 -15.87
C SER A 370 -3.06 4.87 -15.46
N LYS A 371 -3.26 3.56 -15.29
CA LYS A 371 -4.51 2.99 -14.76
C LYS A 371 -4.24 2.20 -13.48
N GLY A 372 -5.20 2.21 -12.56
CA GLY A 372 -5.10 1.45 -11.32
C GLY A 372 -6.40 0.77 -10.91
N VAL A 373 -6.30 -0.49 -10.47
CA VAL A 373 -7.43 -1.22 -9.89
C VAL A 373 -7.05 -1.71 -8.50
N TYR A 374 -7.75 -1.24 -7.49
CA TYR A 374 -7.53 -1.57 -6.08
C TYR A 374 -8.77 -2.24 -5.52
N GLN A 375 -8.60 -3.44 -4.98
CA GLN A 375 -9.69 -4.24 -4.43
C GLN A 375 -9.30 -4.79 -3.08
N ASN A 376 -10.23 -4.78 -2.11
CA ASN A 376 -10.01 -5.38 -0.79
C ASN A 376 -8.71 -4.89 -0.10
N SER A 377 -8.29 -3.65 -0.38
CA SER A 377 -6.96 -3.14 -0.05
C SER A 377 -7.01 -1.99 0.95
N THR A 378 -5.91 -1.79 1.66
CA THR A 378 -5.85 -0.82 2.78
C THR A 378 -4.68 0.15 2.59
N PHE A 379 -4.94 1.44 2.77
CA PHE A 379 -3.98 2.54 2.67
C PHE A 379 -3.98 3.33 3.96
N VAL A 380 -2.96 3.15 4.80
CA VAL A 380 -2.95 3.68 6.17
C VAL A 380 -1.67 4.43 6.50
N GLN A 381 -1.80 5.61 7.11
CA GLN A 381 -0.65 6.37 7.63
C GLN A 381 0.40 6.76 6.58
N ASN A 382 0.00 6.88 5.32
CA ASN A 382 0.91 7.33 4.26
C ASN A 382 0.98 8.86 4.23
N THR A 383 2.14 9.40 3.84
CA THR A 383 2.41 10.85 3.89
C THR A 383 2.97 11.35 2.56
N ALA A 384 2.42 12.45 2.05
CA ALA A 384 2.98 13.21 0.93
C ALA A 384 2.67 14.70 1.04
N HIS A 385 3.25 15.51 0.15
CA HIS A 385 2.81 16.90 0.01
C HIS A 385 1.41 16.97 -0.59
N SER A 386 1.14 16.18 -1.63
CA SER A 386 -0.19 15.99 -2.23
C SER A 386 -0.58 14.52 -2.36
N GLY A 387 -1.82 14.15 -2.01
CA GLY A 387 -2.29 12.76 -2.10
C GLY A 387 -1.57 11.88 -1.07
N GLY A 388 -1.91 12.03 0.21
CA GLY A 388 -1.22 11.33 1.31
C GLY A 388 -1.19 9.82 1.10
N ALA A 389 -2.29 9.21 0.63
CA ALA A 389 -2.25 7.85 0.10
C ALA A 389 -2.01 7.84 -1.41
N ILE A 390 -2.98 8.33 -2.19
CA ILE A 390 -3.01 8.17 -3.65
C ILE A 390 -2.97 9.55 -4.32
N CYS A 391 -2.06 9.73 -5.26
CA CYS A 391 -2.04 10.88 -6.15
C CYS A 391 -2.14 10.42 -7.62
N GLY A 392 -2.98 11.10 -8.41
CA GLY A 392 -3.17 10.81 -9.83
C GLY A 392 -3.10 12.03 -10.73
N LYS A 393 -2.44 11.89 -11.88
CA LYS A 393 -2.41 12.87 -12.98
C LYS A 393 -2.72 12.17 -14.29
N SER A 394 -3.71 12.65 -15.04
CA SER A 394 -4.16 12.00 -16.29
C SER A 394 -4.42 10.49 -16.14
N MET A 395 -5.01 10.07 -15.02
CA MET A 395 -5.17 8.65 -14.67
C MET A 395 -6.62 8.21 -14.46
N HIS A 396 -6.84 6.89 -14.49
CA HIS A 396 -8.14 6.30 -14.18
C HIS A 396 -7.99 5.20 -13.13
N ILE A 397 -8.63 5.36 -11.96
CA ILE A 397 -8.61 4.35 -10.90
C ILE A 397 -10.00 3.80 -10.56
N ASN A 398 -10.03 2.52 -10.19
CA ASN A 398 -11.18 1.87 -9.56
C ASN A 398 -10.77 1.40 -8.16
N VAL A 399 -11.55 1.78 -7.15
CA VAL A 399 -11.31 1.46 -5.74
C VAL A 399 -12.58 0.80 -5.19
N THR A 400 -12.48 -0.50 -4.92
CA THR A 400 -13.63 -1.30 -4.45
C THR A 400 -13.30 -2.04 -3.16
N ASN A 401 -14.17 -1.90 -2.16
CA ASN A 401 -13.99 -2.54 -0.84
C ASN A 401 -12.63 -2.21 -0.18
N CYS A 402 -12.20 -0.96 -0.27
CA CYS A 402 -10.92 -0.51 0.28
C CYS A 402 -11.10 0.42 1.49
N GLU A 403 -10.06 0.49 2.30
CA GLU A 403 -9.92 1.46 3.38
C GLU A 403 -8.78 2.43 3.07
N ILE A 404 -9.05 3.73 3.12
CA ILE A 404 -8.06 4.80 2.97
C ILE A 404 -8.16 5.67 4.22
N SER A 405 -7.30 5.41 5.20
CA SER A 405 -7.40 6.04 6.51
C SER A 405 -6.10 6.57 7.10
N GLU A 406 -6.20 7.59 7.96
CA GLU A 406 -5.05 8.16 8.67
C GLU A 406 -3.91 8.67 7.77
N ASN A 407 -4.18 8.97 6.50
CA ASN A 407 -3.17 9.48 5.57
C ASN A 407 -3.05 11.01 5.66
N ARG A 408 -1.87 11.52 5.32
CA ARG A 408 -1.54 12.94 5.43
C ARG A 408 -1.03 13.50 4.10
N GLY A 409 -1.82 14.37 3.51
CA GLY A 409 -1.38 15.34 2.51
C GLY A 409 -0.94 16.60 3.26
N ARG A 410 0.17 17.22 2.88
CA ARG A 410 0.55 18.51 3.49
C ARG A 410 -0.39 19.62 3.01
N GLU A 411 -0.59 19.70 1.71
CA GLU A 411 -1.39 20.75 1.08
C GLU A 411 -2.71 20.17 0.58
N ASN A 412 -2.69 19.23 -0.37
CA ASN A 412 -3.90 18.78 -1.06
C ASN A 412 -4.13 17.27 -0.90
N GLY A 413 -5.38 16.86 -0.67
CA GLY A 413 -5.78 15.46 -0.76
C GLY A 413 -5.14 14.58 0.31
N GLY A 414 -5.68 14.58 1.53
CA GLY A 414 -5.09 13.79 2.61
C GLY A 414 -5.12 12.30 2.34
N GLY A 415 -6.27 11.80 1.85
CA GLY A 415 -6.38 10.46 1.29
C GLY A 415 -6.00 10.45 -0.19
N ILE A 416 -6.81 11.10 -1.03
CA ILE A 416 -6.70 11.06 -2.48
C ILE A 416 -6.57 12.47 -3.06
N PHE A 417 -5.63 12.66 -3.99
CA PHE A 417 -5.52 13.86 -4.84
C PHE A 417 -5.54 13.47 -6.32
N LEU A 418 -6.46 14.02 -7.12
CA LEU A 418 -6.54 13.79 -8.56
C LEU A 418 -6.46 15.09 -9.35
N SER A 419 -5.66 15.12 -10.41
CA SER A 419 -5.56 16.27 -11.32
C SER A 419 -5.50 15.87 -12.80
N GLU A 420 -5.60 16.86 -13.69
CA GLU A 420 -5.39 16.70 -15.14
C GLU A 420 -6.31 15.68 -15.81
N ASN A 421 -7.63 15.87 -15.70
CA ASN A 421 -8.63 14.99 -16.30
C ASN A 421 -8.53 13.53 -15.81
N SER A 422 -8.11 13.35 -14.56
CA SER A 422 -8.14 12.06 -13.91
C SER A 422 -9.58 11.68 -13.54
N SER A 423 -9.81 10.38 -13.39
CA SER A 423 -11.08 9.87 -12.88
C SER A 423 -10.92 8.77 -11.86
N PHE A 424 -11.94 8.65 -11.02
CA PHE A 424 -11.99 7.63 -9.99
C PHE A 424 -13.40 7.09 -9.83
N VAL A 425 -13.53 5.76 -9.73
CA VAL A 425 -14.76 5.06 -9.35
C VAL A 425 -14.55 4.44 -7.99
N MET A 426 -15.44 4.73 -7.04
CA MET A 426 -15.40 4.21 -5.68
C MET A 426 -16.62 3.36 -5.40
N ALA A 427 -16.44 2.14 -4.88
CA ALA A 427 -17.54 1.32 -4.40
C ALA A 427 -17.22 0.68 -3.06
N ARG A 428 -18.19 0.66 -2.12
CA ARG A 428 -18.10 -0.04 -0.83
C ARG A 428 -16.82 0.27 -0.04
N SER A 429 -16.27 1.47 -0.19
CA SER A 429 -14.97 1.83 0.37
C SER A 429 -15.12 2.93 1.42
N ILE A 430 -14.09 3.10 2.26
CA ILE A 430 -14.07 4.09 3.35
C ILE A 430 -12.88 5.02 3.17
N VAL A 431 -13.12 6.33 3.17
CA VAL A 431 -12.08 7.36 3.26
C VAL A 431 -12.27 8.11 4.58
N SER A 432 -11.40 7.87 5.55
CA SER A 432 -11.60 8.41 6.89
C SER A 432 -10.33 8.84 7.62
N LEU A 433 -10.44 9.74 8.59
CA LEU A 433 -9.30 10.15 9.45
C LEU A 433 -8.09 10.70 8.68
N ASN A 434 -8.26 11.10 7.41
CA ASN A 434 -7.18 11.68 6.63
C ASN A 434 -7.06 13.18 6.91
N THR A 435 -5.87 13.74 6.69
CA THR A 435 -5.55 15.14 7.01
C THR A 435 -4.88 15.86 5.84
N ALA A 436 -5.28 17.09 5.55
CA ALA A 436 -4.61 18.01 4.62
C ALA A 436 -5.00 19.47 4.90
N GLU A 437 -4.37 20.44 4.25
CA GLU A 437 -4.87 21.82 4.24
C GLU A 437 -6.19 21.87 3.46
N ASP A 438 -6.19 21.30 2.25
CA ASP A 438 -7.30 21.27 1.30
C ASP A 438 -7.67 19.84 0.89
N GLY A 439 -8.97 19.52 0.89
CA GLY A 439 -9.51 18.20 0.51
C GLY A 439 -8.96 17.04 1.35
N ALA A 440 -9.05 17.12 2.68
CA ALA A 440 -8.44 16.13 3.58
C ALA A 440 -8.80 14.68 3.28
N GLY A 441 -10.03 14.37 2.89
CA GLY A 441 -10.38 13.06 2.36
C GLY A 441 -9.96 12.94 0.91
N ILE A 442 -10.59 13.74 0.06
CA ILE A 442 -10.42 13.71 -1.40
C ILE A 442 -10.33 15.14 -1.93
N TYR A 443 -9.38 15.37 -2.82
CA TYR A 443 -9.24 16.60 -3.59
C TYR A 443 -9.22 16.30 -5.09
N LEU A 444 -10.06 16.99 -5.86
CA LEU A 444 -10.16 16.88 -7.31
C LEU A 444 -9.86 18.23 -7.99
N ASP A 445 -8.81 18.32 -8.82
CA ASP A 445 -8.54 19.45 -9.73
C ASP A 445 -8.86 19.04 -11.18
N ARG A 446 -9.86 19.66 -11.81
CA ARG A 446 -10.24 19.36 -13.22
C ARG A 446 -10.32 17.86 -13.50
N SER A 447 -10.88 17.12 -12.54
CA SER A 447 -10.96 15.67 -12.46
C SER A 447 -12.30 15.29 -11.85
N TRP A 448 -12.75 14.06 -12.03
CA TRP A 448 -14.07 13.64 -11.58
C TRP A 448 -14.06 12.35 -10.77
N ALA A 449 -15.08 12.19 -9.93
CA ALA A 449 -15.32 11.02 -9.11
C ALA A 449 -16.75 10.50 -9.33
N ASP A 450 -16.89 9.18 -9.36
CA ASP A 450 -18.17 8.48 -9.32
C ASP A 450 -18.23 7.59 -8.08
N PHE A 451 -19.06 8.00 -7.12
CA PHE A 451 -19.27 7.25 -5.88
C PHE A 451 -20.45 6.31 -6.05
N GLN A 452 -20.15 5.02 -6.08
CA GLN A 452 -21.11 3.94 -6.20
C GLN A 452 -21.26 3.22 -4.85
N LEU A 453 -22.44 2.62 -4.64
CA LEU A 453 -22.69 1.54 -3.67
C LEU A 453 -22.03 1.69 -2.28
N TYR A 454 -22.66 2.44 -1.36
CA TYR A 454 -22.30 2.49 0.07
C TYR A 454 -20.85 2.89 0.38
N SER A 455 -20.35 3.92 -0.31
CA SER A 455 -19.03 4.51 0.01
C SER A 455 -19.17 5.58 1.10
N VAL A 456 -18.18 5.65 2.01
CA VAL A 456 -18.22 6.52 3.19
C VAL A 456 -17.03 7.47 3.19
N LEU A 457 -17.31 8.76 3.38
CA LEU A 457 -16.33 9.78 3.73
C LEU A 457 -16.66 10.27 5.15
N ASP A 458 -15.78 10.02 6.11
CA ASP A 458 -16.03 10.31 7.53
C ASP A 458 -14.78 10.81 8.26
N SER A 459 -14.94 11.78 9.16
CA SER A 459 -13.93 12.16 10.15
C SER A 459 -12.55 12.55 9.57
N ASN A 460 -12.51 13.04 8.32
CA ASN A 460 -11.31 13.63 7.75
C ASN A 460 -11.18 15.08 8.24
N ALA A 461 -9.95 15.56 8.49
CA ALA A 461 -9.71 16.88 9.05
C ALA A 461 -8.93 17.76 8.07
N ALA A 462 -9.59 18.81 7.57
CA ALA A 462 -9.00 19.81 6.68
C ALA A 462 -8.87 21.17 7.35
N ALA A 463 -7.96 22.02 6.87
CA ALA A 463 -7.96 23.43 7.23
C ALA A 463 -9.09 24.20 6.51
N ASP A 464 -9.38 23.85 5.24
CA ASP A 464 -10.47 24.44 4.46
C ASP A 464 -11.61 23.43 4.24
N LYS A 465 -11.44 22.41 3.38
CA LYS A 465 -12.52 21.48 2.98
C LYS A 465 -12.13 20.01 3.11
N VAL A 466 -13.05 19.18 3.58
CA VAL A 466 -12.87 17.71 3.65
C VAL A 466 -12.92 17.05 2.27
N LEU A 467 -13.83 17.51 1.41
CA LEU A 467 -13.92 17.17 0.00
C LEU A 467 -13.81 18.46 -0.80
N GLU A 468 -12.83 18.55 -1.70
CA GLU A 468 -12.68 19.69 -2.58
C GLU A 468 -12.75 19.29 -4.05
N ILE A 469 -13.52 20.07 -4.82
CA ILE A 469 -13.71 19.89 -6.26
C ILE A 469 -13.47 21.26 -6.92
N LYS A 470 -12.31 21.43 -7.57
CA LYS A 470 -12.03 22.61 -8.41
C LYS A 470 -12.47 22.28 -9.84
N SER A 471 -13.66 22.77 -10.18
CA SER A 471 -14.31 22.52 -11.47
C SER A 471 -13.56 23.17 -12.63
N GLY A 472 -13.13 22.36 -13.59
CA GLY A 472 -13.17 22.71 -15.01
C GLY A 472 -14.08 21.69 -15.69
N ASP A 473 -15.30 22.10 -16.05
CA ASP A 473 -16.25 21.39 -16.93
C ASP A 473 -16.49 19.87 -16.72
N THR A 474 -16.65 19.36 -15.49
CA THR A 474 -16.97 17.92 -15.30
C THR A 474 -18.01 17.60 -14.21
N GLU A 475 -18.97 16.73 -14.54
CA GLU A 475 -20.01 16.17 -13.67
C GLU A 475 -19.40 15.26 -12.60
N THR A 476 -19.33 15.70 -11.34
CA THR A 476 -19.10 14.76 -10.21
C THR A 476 -20.42 14.11 -9.83
N ARG A 477 -20.49 12.77 -9.87
CA ARG A 477 -21.69 12.01 -9.52
C ARG A 477 -21.55 11.44 -8.10
N MET A 478 -22.39 11.93 -7.20
CA MET A 478 -22.37 11.59 -5.76
C MET A 478 -23.42 10.54 -5.38
N ALA A 479 -23.97 9.81 -6.35
CA ALA A 479 -25.10 8.91 -6.19
C ALA A 479 -24.69 7.60 -5.46
N GLY A 480 -24.47 7.68 -4.15
CA GLY A 480 -24.06 6.53 -3.34
C GLY A 480 -23.16 6.87 -2.15
N LEU A 481 -22.89 8.15 -1.92
CA LEU A 481 -22.07 8.60 -0.80
C LEU A 481 -22.90 8.77 0.48
N ALA A 482 -22.62 7.97 1.50
CA ALA A 482 -23.13 8.21 2.84
C ALA A 482 -22.21 9.23 3.54
N THR A 483 -22.74 10.42 3.84
CA THR A 483 -22.00 11.51 4.47
C THR A 483 -22.28 11.51 5.98
N GLY A 484 -21.37 10.90 6.74
CA GLY A 484 -21.34 11.03 8.20
C GLY A 484 -20.42 12.19 8.56
N CYS A 485 -20.99 13.31 8.99
CA CYS A 485 -20.27 14.51 9.44
C CYS A 485 -19.43 15.22 8.36
N ILE A 486 -20.11 15.87 7.40
CA ILE A 486 -19.57 17.08 6.78
C ILE A 486 -19.80 18.21 7.81
N ALA A 487 -18.77 18.55 8.57
CA ALA A 487 -18.74 19.73 9.44
C ALA A 487 -17.48 20.53 9.16
#